data_AF-A0A356DV25-F1
#
_entry.id   AF-A0A356DV25-F1
#
_cell.length_a   1.000
_cell.length_b   1.000
_cell.length_c   1.000
_cell.angle_alpha   90.00
_cell.angle_beta   90.00
_cell.angle_gamma   90.00
#
_symmetry.space_group_name_H-M   'P 1'
#
loop_
_entity.id
_entity.type
_entity.pdbx_description
1 polymer ?
#
loop_
_entity_poly.entity_id
_entity_poly.type
_entity_poly.pdbx_seq_one_letter_code
_entity_poly.pdbx_strand_id
1 'polypeptide(L)'
;MNKRRRLTGTVKSNKMDKTVIVEVTRTYQHPLYHKVVRSVKAYKAHDEIGCNVGDKVVIVESAPISKTVTWVVESIVKVEIRQESIEAIEAAIEKAEDLAAEESEDTVEIFEDVIEEELEEVAEIVEDEEGAA
;
A
#
# COMPACT_ATOMS: atom_id res chain seq x y z
N MET A 1 -28.97 13.71 -12.75
CA MET A 1 -28.53 12.36 -12.32
C MET A 1 -27.77 11.71 -13.47
N ASN A 2 -26.49 11.34 -13.28
CA ASN A 2 -25.75 10.62 -14.32
C ASN A 2 -26.34 9.22 -14.52
N LYS A 3 -26.77 8.89 -15.75
CA LYS A 3 -27.49 7.65 -16.11
C LYS A 3 -26.57 6.55 -16.65
N ARG A 4 -25.26 6.72 -16.54
CA ARG A 4 -24.26 5.78 -17.07
C ARG A 4 -24.30 4.47 -16.28
N ARG A 5 -24.24 3.33 -16.97
CA ARG A 5 -24.26 2.02 -16.33
C ARG A 5 -22.94 1.78 -15.59
N ARG A 6 -23.05 1.32 -14.35
CA ARG A 6 -21.91 0.90 -13.52
C ARG A 6 -21.92 -0.61 -13.33
N LEU A 7 -20.76 -1.24 -13.40
CA LEU A 7 -20.57 -2.65 -13.12
C LEU A 7 -19.44 -2.81 -12.09
N THR A 8 -19.56 -3.81 -11.23
CA THR A 8 -18.51 -4.17 -10.27
C THR A 8 -17.90 -5.50 -10.68
N GLY A 9 -16.58 -5.60 -10.67
CA GLY A 9 -15.85 -6.80 -11.04
C GLY A 9 -14.48 -6.88 -10.39
N THR A 10 -13.76 -7.95 -10.71
CA THR A 10 -12.40 -8.19 -10.21
C THR A 10 -11.40 -8.05 -11.36
N VAL A 11 -10.24 -7.43 -11.09
CA VAL A 11 -9.18 -7.27 -12.09
C VAL A 11 -8.49 -8.61 -12.32
N LYS A 12 -8.54 -9.08 -13.56
CA LYS A 12 -7.91 -10.35 -13.99
C LYS A 12 -6.50 -10.16 -14.50
N SER A 13 -6.23 -9.04 -15.18
CA SER A 13 -4.93 -8.77 -15.79
C SER A 13 -4.72 -7.27 -15.94
N ASN A 14 -3.53 -6.82 -15.53
CA ASN A 14 -2.99 -5.48 -15.77
C ASN A 14 -1.66 -5.58 -16.54
N LYS A 15 -1.65 -6.31 -17.66
CA LYS A 15 -0.45 -6.45 -18.51
C LYS A 15 -0.35 -5.38 -19.60
N MET A 16 -1.40 -4.60 -19.83
CA MET A 16 -1.45 -3.61 -20.90
C MET A 16 -1.33 -2.21 -20.31
N ASP A 17 -0.69 -1.30 -21.04
CA ASP A 17 -0.56 0.08 -20.59
C ASP A 17 -1.93 0.77 -20.48
N LYS A 18 -2.18 1.40 -19.32
CA LYS A 18 -3.39 2.18 -19.01
C LYS A 18 -4.71 1.44 -19.27
N THR A 19 -4.68 0.12 -19.31
CA THR A 19 -5.84 -0.70 -19.64
C THR A 19 -5.84 -1.99 -18.85
N VAL A 20 -6.94 -2.26 -18.15
CA VAL A 20 -7.11 -3.46 -17.35
C VAL A 20 -8.23 -4.33 -17.89
N ILE A 21 -8.10 -5.64 -17.68
CA ILE A 21 -9.16 -6.61 -17.98
C ILE A 21 -9.91 -6.90 -16.68
N VAL A 22 -11.18 -6.49 -16.62
CA VAL A 22 -12.06 -6.68 -15.48
C VAL A 22 -13.04 -7.80 -15.77
N GLU A 23 -13.12 -8.77 -14.88
CA GLU A 23 -14.06 -9.87 -14.94
C GLU A 23 -15.31 -9.53 -14.11
N VAL A 24 -16.46 -9.43 -14.78
CA VAL A 24 -17.76 -9.15 -14.15
C VAL A 24 -18.58 -10.44 -14.15
N THR A 25 -19.01 -10.85 -12.96
CA THR A 25 -19.86 -12.02 -12.76
C THR A 25 -21.29 -11.56 -12.53
N ARG A 26 -22.25 -12.21 -13.20
CA ARG A 26 -23.68 -12.04 -12.93
C ARG A 26 -24.34 -13.38 -12.70
N THR A 27 -25.24 -13.44 -11.74
CA THR A 27 -26.07 -14.62 -11.49
C THR A 27 -27.46 -14.34 -12.04
N TYR A 28 -27.99 -15.25 -12.86
CA TYR A 28 -29.34 -15.16 -13.39
C TYR A 28 -30.01 -16.53 -13.41
N GLN A 29 -31.33 -16.52 -13.47
CA GLN A 29 -32.12 -17.74 -13.56
C GLN A 29 -32.33 -18.10 -15.04
N HIS A 30 -32.04 -19.34 -15.42
CA HIS A 30 -32.30 -19.79 -16.78
C HIS A 30 -33.81 -19.73 -17.09
N PRO A 31 -34.25 -19.11 -18.20
CA PRO A 31 -35.67 -18.80 -18.42
C PRO A 31 -36.57 -20.03 -18.52
N LEU A 32 -36.09 -21.12 -19.12
CA LEU A 32 -36.86 -22.38 -19.23
C LEU A 32 -36.76 -23.23 -17.95
N TYR A 33 -35.54 -23.60 -17.56
CA TYR A 33 -35.29 -24.57 -16.49
C TYR A 33 -35.31 -23.98 -15.07
N HIS A 34 -35.39 -22.66 -14.92
CA HIS A 34 -35.42 -22.00 -13.61
C HIS A 34 -34.21 -22.29 -12.70
N LYS A 35 -33.13 -22.88 -13.24
CA LYS A 35 -31.87 -23.13 -12.55
C LYS A 35 -31.07 -21.84 -12.43
N VAL A 36 -30.46 -21.59 -11.27
CA VAL A 36 -29.56 -20.46 -11.05
C VAL A 36 -28.22 -20.74 -11.73
N VAL A 37 -27.84 -19.88 -12.68
CA VAL A 37 -26.61 -20.00 -13.48
C VAL A 37 -25.76 -18.74 -13.30
N ARG A 38 -24.44 -18.92 -13.23
CA ARG A 38 -23.45 -17.84 -13.18
C ARG A 38 -22.88 -17.61 -14.58
N SER A 39 -22.89 -16.37 -15.05
CA SER A 39 -22.28 -15.95 -16.31
C SER A 39 -21.19 -14.93 -16.01
N VAL A 40 -20.07 -15.11 -16.70
CA VAL A 40 -18.85 -14.33 -16.50
C VAL A 40 -18.53 -13.63 -17.82
N LYS A 41 -18.24 -12.33 -17.77
CA LYS A 41 -17.84 -11.56 -18.93
C LYS A 41 -16.66 -10.66 -18.58
N ALA A 42 -15.64 -10.71 -19.43
CA ALA A 42 -14.48 -9.83 -19.34
C ALA A 42 -14.73 -8.53 -20.11
N TYR A 43 -14.35 -7.41 -19.50
CA TYR A 43 -14.43 -6.06 -20.05
C TYR A 43 -13.04 -5.43 -20.05
N LYS A 44 -12.72 -4.68 -21.09
CA LYS A 44 -11.51 -3.84 -21.10
C LYS A 44 -11.88 -2.46 -20.61
N ALA A 45 -11.24 -2.04 -19.53
CA ALA A 45 -11.44 -0.73 -18.93
C ALA A 45 -10.16 0.10 -19.02
N HIS A 46 -10.31 1.38 -19.31
CA HIS A 46 -9.24 2.35 -19.21
C HIS A 46 -9.00 2.68 -17.74
N ASP A 47 -7.74 2.66 -17.34
CA ASP A 47 -7.31 2.88 -15.97
C ASP A 47 -6.22 3.95 -15.92
N GLU A 48 -6.43 4.96 -15.08
CA GLU A 48 -5.47 6.03 -14.77
C GLU A 48 -5.00 5.94 -13.30
N ILE A 49 -5.64 5.12 -12.47
CA ILE A 49 -5.40 5.04 -11.03
C ILE A 49 -4.28 4.04 -10.73
N GLY A 50 -4.14 2.99 -11.55
CA GLY A 50 -3.11 1.95 -11.39
C GLY A 50 -3.61 0.78 -10.55
N CYS A 51 -4.61 0.06 -11.03
CA CYS A 51 -5.21 -1.09 -10.35
C CYS A 51 -4.31 -2.33 -10.42
N ASN A 52 -4.23 -3.09 -9.33
CA ASN A 52 -3.51 -4.35 -9.28
C ASN A 52 -4.40 -5.55 -9.62
N VAL A 53 -3.77 -6.67 -9.95
CA VAL A 53 -4.49 -7.93 -10.22
C VAL A 53 -5.06 -8.46 -8.90
N GLY A 54 -6.35 -8.79 -8.88
CA GLY A 54 -7.08 -9.21 -7.67
C GLY A 54 -7.99 -8.12 -7.09
N ASP A 55 -7.75 -6.85 -7.45
CA ASP A 55 -8.53 -5.74 -6.93
C ASP A 55 -10.00 -5.81 -7.38
N LYS A 56 -10.90 -5.41 -6.48
CA LYS A 56 -12.33 -5.27 -6.77
C LYS A 56 -12.61 -3.82 -7.17
N VAL A 57 -13.05 -3.63 -8.40
CA VAL A 57 -13.20 -2.30 -9.02
C VAL A 57 -14.61 -2.05 -9.53
N VAL A 58 -15.00 -0.78 -9.55
CA VAL A 58 -16.21 -0.29 -10.24
C VAL A 58 -15.81 0.31 -11.57
N ILE A 59 -16.44 -0.19 -12.64
CA ILE A 59 -16.28 0.32 -14.00
C ILE A 59 -17.56 1.00 -14.48
N VAL A 60 -17.39 2.06 -15.27
CA VAL A 60 -18.47 2.88 -15.81
C VAL A 60 -18.40 2.90 -17.34
N GLU A 61 -19.54 2.89 -18.00
CA GLU A 61 -19.61 3.09 -19.44
C GLU A 61 -19.11 4.48 -19.84
N SER A 62 -18.22 4.54 -20.83
CA SER A 62 -17.70 5.78 -21.39
C SER A 62 -17.93 5.83 -22.90
N ALA A 63 -17.57 6.96 -23.51
CA ALA A 63 -17.33 6.98 -24.94
C ALA A 63 -16.23 5.96 -25.30
N PRO A 64 -16.22 5.39 -26.52
CA PRO A 64 -15.14 4.52 -26.97
C PRO A 64 -13.80 5.27 -26.92
N ILE A 65 -12.87 4.77 -26.12
CA ILE A 65 -11.49 5.31 -26.04
C ILE A 65 -10.63 4.64 -27.10
N SER A 66 -10.93 3.37 -27.42
CA SER A 66 -10.29 2.62 -28.50
C SER A 66 -11.29 1.67 -29.16
N LYS A 67 -10.80 0.82 -30.08
CA LYS A 67 -11.61 -0.21 -30.74
C LYS A 67 -12.30 -1.18 -29.77
N THR A 68 -11.74 -1.41 -28.58
CA THR A 68 -12.27 -2.39 -27.62
C THR A 68 -12.45 -1.82 -26.21
N VAL A 69 -11.82 -0.70 -25.88
CA VAL A 69 -11.92 -0.07 -24.56
C VAL A 69 -13.06 0.93 -24.57
N THR A 70 -14.14 0.59 -23.87
CA THR A 70 -15.38 1.38 -23.79
C THR A 70 -15.84 1.60 -22.35
N TRP A 71 -15.02 1.19 -21.39
CA TRP A 71 -15.26 1.30 -19.96
C TRP A 71 -14.12 2.07 -19.31
N VAL A 72 -14.42 2.78 -18.24
CA VAL A 72 -13.43 3.52 -17.42
C VAL A 72 -13.54 3.04 -15.98
N VAL A 73 -12.41 2.87 -15.31
CA VAL A 73 -12.37 2.58 -13.87
C VAL A 73 -12.73 3.86 -13.11
N GLU A 74 -13.78 3.81 -12.29
CA GLU A 74 -14.23 4.96 -11.47
C GLU A 74 -13.64 4.91 -10.07
N SER A 75 -13.63 3.73 -9.43
CA SER A 75 -13.16 3.57 -8.05
C SER A 75 -12.74 2.13 -7.75
N ILE A 76 -11.72 1.99 -6.90
CA ILE A 76 -11.33 0.71 -6.30
C ILE A 76 -12.14 0.52 -5.01
N VAL A 77 -12.90 -0.57 -4.92
CA VAL A 77 -13.76 -0.89 -3.77
C VAL A 77 -12.99 -1.63 -2.70
N LYS A 78 -12.15 -2.58 -3.12
CA LYS A 78 -11.34 -3.38 -2.23
C LYS A 78 -10.01 -3.66 -2.90
N VAL A 79 -8.94 -3.26 -2.24
CA VAL A 79 -7.58 -3.65 -2.61
C VAL A 79 -7.33 -5.02 -2.01
N GLU A 80 -6.87 -5.96 -2.84
CA GLU A 80 -6.43 -7.26 -2.36
C GLU A 80 -4.94 -7.18 -1.99
N ILE A 81 -4.66 -7.09 -0.70
CA ILE A 81 -3.29 -7.13 -0.19
C ILE A 81 -2.94 -8.62 0.00
N ARG A 82 -1.85 -9.08 -0.64
CA ARG A 82 -1.32 -10.43 -0.40
C ARG A 82 -0.61 -10.47 0.95
N GLN A 83 -0.69 -11.60 1.65
CA GLN A 83 -0.01 -11.82 2.94
C GLN A 83 1.51 -11.59 2.82
N GLU A 84 2.13 -12.07 1.74
CA GLU A 84 3.54 -11.84 1.43
C GLU A 84 3.93 -10.35 1.44
N SER A 85 3.03 -9.48 0.99
CA SER A 85 3.27 -8.03 0.98
C SER A 85 3.14 -7.41 2.36
N ILE A 86 2.30 -7.98 3.23
CA ILE A 86 2.19 -7.57 4.64
C ILE A 86 3.45 -7.99 5.39
N GLU A 87 3.88 -9.25 5.25
CA GLU A 87 5.09 -9.77 5.87
C GLU A 87 6.34 -8.98 5.45
N ALA A 88 6.44 -8.60 4.17
CA ALA A 88 7.55 -7.78 3.69
C ALA A 88 7.53 -6.34 4.26
N ILE A 89 6.34 -5.77 4.50
CA ILE A 89 6.21 -4.45 5.13
C ILE A 89 6.50 -4.54 6.63
N GLU A 90 6.01 -5.57 7.32
CA GLU A 90 6.28 -5.80 8.74
C GLU A 90 7.77 -6.01 9.00
N ALA A 91 8.45 -6.85 8.21
CA ALA A 91 9.90 -7.04 8.31
C ALA A 91 10.70 -5.77 7.99
N ALA A 92 10.18 -4.89 7.12
CA ALA A 92 10.82 -3.60 6.83
C ALA A 92 10.62 -2.59 7.96
N ILE A 93 9.48 -2.62 8.66
CA ILE A 93 9.22 -1.80 9.84
C ILE A 93 10.09 -2.27 11.00
N GLU A 94 10.14 -3.58 11.27
CA GLU A 94 10.98 -4.17 12.32
C GLU A 94 12.46 -3.80 12.11
N LYS A 95 12.96 -3.95 10.87
CA LYS A 95 14.33 -3.55 10.54
C LYS A 95 14.59 -2.05 10.69
N ALA A 96 13.58 -1.20 10.47
CA ALA A 96 13.72 0.24 10.68
C ALA A 96 13.69 0.61 12.17
N GLU A 97 12.91 -0.12 12.97
CA GLU A 97 12.88 0.02 14.43
C GLU A 97 14.19 -0.46 15.07
N ASP A 98 14.77 -1.57 14.60
CA ASP A 98 16.07 -2.06 15.07
C ASP A 98 17.19 -1.06 14.75
N LEU A 99 17.19 -0.46 13.56
CA LEU A 99 18.19 0.55 13.17
C LEU A 99 18.04 1.84 13.99
N ALA A 100 16.81 2.23 14.32
CA ALA A 100 16.54 3.39 15.18
C ALA A 100 16.94 3.13 16.64
N ALA A 101 16.93 1.87 17.10
CA ALA A 101 17.43 1.49 18.41
C ALA A 101 18.97 1.56 18.48
N GLU A 102 19.68 1.04 17.45
CA GLU A 102 21.15 1.15 17.36
C GLU A 102 21.63 2.62 17.34
N GLU A 103 20.97 3.51 16.58
CA GLU A 103 21.31 4.94 16.57
C GLU A 103 21.05 5.64 17.91
N SER A 104 20.11 5.14 18.72
CA SER A 104 19.82 5.68 20.06
C SER A 104 20.79 5.20 21.14
N GLU A 105 21.32 3.99 21.01
CA GLU A 105 22.31 3.43 21.93
C GLU A 105 23.68 4.09 21.70
N ASP A 106 24.12 4.20 20.44
CA ASP A 106 25.40 4.85 20.09
C ASP A 106 25.44 6.34 20.51
N THR A 107 24.32 7.06 20.42
CA THR A 107 24.26 8.48 20.81
C THR A 107 24.21 8.68 22.33
N VAL A 108 23.68 7.72 23.09
CA VAL A 108 23.68 7.75 24.55
C VAL A 108 25.08 7.43 25.08
N GLU A 109 25.77 6.43 24.53
CA GLU A 109 27.14 6.09 24.92
C GLU A 109 28.10 7.26 24.66
N ILE A 110 28.03 7.89 23.48
CA ILE A 110 28.87 9.07 23.16
C ILE A 110 28.60 10.23 24.12
N PHE A 111 27.35 10.40 24.59
CA PHE A 111 27.02 11.47 25.53
C PHE A 111 27.50 11.17 26.94
N GLU A 112 27.44 9.92 27.40
CA GLU A 112 27.99 9.50 28.70
C GLU A 112 29.50 9.65 28.74
N ASP A 113 30.22 9.24 27.68
CA ASP A 113 31.67 9.40 27.58
C ASP A 113 32.09 10.88 27.67
N VAL A 114 31.37 11.79 26.99
CA VAL A 114 31.66 13.23 27.03
C VAL A 114 31.37 13.85 28.39
N ILE A 115 30.32 13.39 29.07
CA ILE A 115 29.98 13.88 30.42
C ILE A 115 31.02 13.40 31.44
N GLU A 116 31.50 12.16 31.33
CA GLU A 116 32.58 11.66 32.20
C GLU A 116 33.87 12.45 32.00
N GLU A 117 34.24 12.75 30.76
CA GLU A 117 35.43 13.55 30.43
C GLU A 117 35.32 14.99 30.98
N GLU A 118 34.17 15.65 30.84
CA GLU A 118 33.95 16.98 31.44
C GLU A 118 33.91 16.94 32.98
N LEU A 119 33.36 15.89 33.60
CA LEU A 119 33.33 15.77 35.06
C LEU A 119 34.72 15.54 35.66
N GLU A 120 35.60 14.79 34.98
CA GLU A 120 37.01 14.66 35.38
C GLU A 120 37.74 16.01 35.28
N GLU A 121 37.51 16.77 34.20
CA GLU A 121 38.13 18.08 34.01
C GLU A 121 37.65 19.09 35.07
N VAL A 122 36.35 19.06 35.42
CA VAL A 122 35.80 19.89 36.51
C VAL A 122 36.30 19.44 37.89
N ALA A 123 36.48 18.15 38.13
CA ALA A 123 37.01 17.64 39.40
C ALA A 123 38.48 18.06 39.61
N GLU A 124 39.30 18.00 38.55
CA GLU A 124 40.70 18.47 38.60
C GLU A 124 40.77 19.98 38.92
N ILE A 125 39.86 20.78 38.35
CA ILE A 125 39.76 22.22 38.65
C ILE A 125 39.33 22.48 40.11
N VAL A 126 38.48 21.64 40.70
CA VAL A 126 38.02 21.79 42.08
C VAL A 126 39.08 21.35 43.10
N GLU A 127 39.87 20.32 42.78
CA GLU A 127 41.00 19.88 43.62
C GLU A 127 42.13 20.93 43.65
N ASP A 128 42.34 21.66 42.54
CA ASP A 128 43.27 22.79 42.49
C ASP A 128 42.78 24.03 43.27
N GLU A 129 41.47 24.22 43.45
CA GLU A 129 40.91 25.29 44.29
C GLU A 129 40.94 24.98 45.80
N GLU A 130 40.75 23.73 46.23
CA GLU A 130 40.84 23.34 47.65
C GLU A 130 42.29 23.26 48.18
N GLY A 131 43.29 23.17 47.29
CA GLY A 131 44.72 23.21 47.64
C GLY A 131 45.29 24.59 47.99
N ALA A 132 44.50 25.67 47.86
CA ALA A 132 44.95 27.05 47.97
C ALA A 132 44.54 27.80 49.26
N ALA A 133 43.99 27.12 50.28
CA ALA A 133 43.54 27.73 51.55
C ALA A 133 44.54 27.63 52.71
#